data_AF-A0A1Z5TLP4-F1
#
_entry.id   AF-A0A1Z5TLP4-F1
#
_cell.length_a   1.000
_cell.length_b   1.000
_cell.length_c   1.000
_cell.angle_alpha   90.00
_cell.angle_beta   90.00
_cell.angle_gamma   90.00
#
_symmetry.space_group_name_H-M   'P 1'
#
loop_
_entity.id
_entity.type
_entity.pdbx_description
1 polymer ?
#
loop_
_entity_poly.entity_id
_entity_poly.type
_entity_poly.pdbx_seq_one_letter_code
_entity_poly.pdbx_strand_id
1 'polypeptide(L)'
;MKLQNILGASLLIGGGADVAQASQEAAKDAIESVAERTKAAVLEQVDNQAAKRRECGTEPSCTRDKLVFRREYGSLSEVERLEYVDAVKCLQQLPPRTPSTAAAGAKSRFDDFVVTHINQTLTIHFTGNFMPWHRWFVHEYEKALREECGYTGYQPYWDWPRYASAPQDSPIFDGSPTSLGGNGEYVVHDGPVISPPEGFGGGDIQLPAGVGGGYVTTGPFANMTVNLGPVGGLNGTKPGPDGGLGYNPRRLKRDVGPAMNTRYANYTTVMNLLAKPDFNQYRLLSEGVPYTVEIGPHGGIHDTISGDPGADLFTSPGDPTFWTHHSMMDRMWSYWQLLDPETRFTESSMNNGTYGHITWRTSPSLGRLTSMTRSIWGTLATRSALVRL
;
A
#
# COMPACT_ATOMS: atom_id res chain seq x y z
N MET A 1 14.17 21.14 -14.37
CA MET A 1 15.56 20.62 -14.25
C MET A 1 15.46 19.12 -13.94
N LYS A 2 15.97 18.24 -14.80
CA LYS A 2 15.80 16.76 -14.69
C LYS A 2 16.48 16.24 -13.42
N LEU A 3 15.89 15.25 -12.74
CA LEU A 3 16.43 14.59 -11.52
C LEU A 3 17.90 14.15 -11.64
N GLN A 4 18.38 13.96 -12.88
CA GLN A 4 19.75 13.57 -13.20
C GLN A 4 20.83 14.56 -12.67
N ASN A 5 20.48 15.81 -12.37
CA ASN A 5 21.45 16.82 -11.89
C ASN A 5 21.77 16.75 -10.39
N ILE A 6 21.09 15.91 -9.60
CA ILE A 6 21.32 15.81 -8.14
C ILE A 6 22.46 14.85 -7.78
N LEU A 7 22.88 13.97 -8.70
CA LEU A 7 23.86 12.90 -8.44
C LEU A 7 25.33 13.29 -8.72
N GLY A 8 25.63 14.56 -8.99
CA GLY A 8 26.96 15.01 -9.40
C GLY A 8 27.67 15.88 -8.38
N ALA A 9 28.33 15.27 -7.39
CA ALA A 9 29.63 15.69 -6.81
C ALA A 9 29.79 15.17 -5.37
N SER A 10 30.67 14.18 -5.19
CA SER A 10 31.67 14.07 -4.09
C SER A 10 32.14 12.61 -3.98
N LEU A 11 33.16 12.24 -4.75
CA LEU A 11 34.01 11.09 -4.43
C LEU A 11 35.26 11.62 -3.72
N LEU A 12 35.28 11.48 -2.39
CA LEU A 12 36.50 11.43 -1.60
C LEU A 12 36.52 10.10 -0.85
N ILE A 13 37.74 9.59 -0.67
CA ILE A 13 38.10 8.24 -0.26
C ILE A 13 37.46 7.92 1.12
N GLY A 14 36.31 7.26 1.11
CA GLY A 14 35.63 6.67 2.26
C GLY A 14 35.39 5.18 2.01
N GLY A 15 35.29 4.38 3.06
CA GLY A 15 35.01 2.94 2.93
C GLY A 15 33.65 2.70 2.25
N GLY A 16 33.41 1.48 1.75
CA GLY A 16 32.15 1.15 1.07
C GLY A 16 30.88 1.42 1.92
N ALA A 17 31.00 1.37 3.25
CA ALA A 17 29.93 1.73 4.18
C ALA A 17 29.68 3.27 4.23
N ASP A 18 30.73 4.08 4.22
CA ASP A 18 30.62 5.55 4.24
C ASP A 18 29.95 6.07 2.95
N VAL A 19 30.29 5.46 1.80
CA VAL A 19 29.67 5.79 0.51
C VAL A 19 28.20 5.39 0.47
N ALA A 20 27.84 4.23 1.04
CA ALA A 20 26.46 3.77 1.11
C ALA A 20 25.61 4.68 2.01
N GLN A 21 26.13 5.10 3.16
CA GLN A 21 25.46 6.03 4.06
C GLN A 21 25.26 7.40 3.40
N ALA A 22 26.31 7.97 2.80
CA ALA A 22 26.21 9.25 2.09
C ALA A 22 25.17 9.20 0.95
N SER A 23 25.04 8.07 0.27
CA SER A 23 24.02 7.86 -0.76
C SER A 23 22.60 7.85 -0.19
N GLN A 24 22.38 7.29 1.01
CA GLN A 24 21.08 7.33 1.69
C GLN A 24 20.73 8.75 2.14
N GLU A 25 21.69 9.49 2.69
CA GLU A 25 21.51 10.89 3.11
C GLU A 25 21.16 11.80 1.93
N ALA A 26 21.91 11.71 0.83
CA ALA A 26 21.60 12.47 -0.38
C ALA A 26 20.22 12.11 -0.98
N ALA A 27 19.85 10.82 -0.94
CA ALA A 27 18.53 10.37 -1.41
C ALA A 27 17.40 10.87 -0.49
N LYS A 28 17.62 10.93 0.83
CA LYS A 28 16.69 11.50 1.80
C LYS A 28 16.45 12.98 1.50
N ASP A 29 17.51 13.78 1.38
CA ASP A 29 17.40 15.22 1.09
C ASP A 29 16.68 15.47 -0.24
N ALA A 30 16.92 14.61 -1.24
CA ALA A 30 16.22 14.67 -2.51
C ALA A 30 14.71 14.39 -2.36
N ILE A 31 14.31 13.41 -1.55
CA ILE A 31 12.89 13.09 -1.27
C ILE A 31 12.21 14.23 -0.53
N GLU A 32 12.87 14.84 0.45
CA GLU A 32 12.35 16.01 1.17
C GLU A 32 12.17 17.19 0.21
N SER A 33 13.12 17.42 -0.70
CA SER A 33 13.01 18.42 -1.75
C SER A 33 11.86 18.14 -2.72
N VAL A 34 11.60 16.87 -3.06
CA VAL A 34 10.43 16.47 -3.86
C VAL A 34 9.14 16.77 -3.08
N ALA A 35 9.07 16.44 -1.79
CA ALA A 35 7.90 16.69 -0.96
C ALA A 35 7.51 18.18 -0.94
N GLU A 36 8.47 19.08 -0.74
CA GLU A 36 8.21 20.51 -0.72
C GLU A 36 7.78 21.06 -2.09
N ARG A 37 8.46 20.64 -3.17
CA ARG A 37 8.07 21.06 -4.54
C ARG A 37 6.66 20.59 -4.89
N THR A 38 6.33 19.34 -4.58
CA THR A 38 5.04 18.75 -4.92
C THR A 38 3.91 19.36 -4.09
N LYS A 39 4.16 19.71 -2.83
CA LYS A 39 3.23 20.48 -2.00
C LYS A 39 2.93 21.85 -2.61
N ALA A 40 3.94 22.59 -3.05
CA ALA A 40 3.76 23.88 -3.72
C ALA A 40 2.94 23.72 -5.02
N ALA A 41 3.27 22.73 -5.85
CA ALA A 41 2.56 22.45 -7.09
C ALA A 41 1.08 22.10 -6.88
N VAL A 42 0.74 21.31 -5.85
CA VAL A 42 -0.66 20.97 -5.52
C VAL A 42 -1.45 22.21 -5.15
N LEU A 43 -0.87 23.10 -4.34
CA LEU A 43 -1.56 24.32 -3.92
C LEU A 43 -1.88 25.24 -5.11
N GLU A 44 -0.92 25.39 -6.03
CA GLU A 44 -1.13 26.12 -7.28
C GLU A 44 -2.19 25.44 -8.17
N GLN A 45 -2.13 24.12 -8.31
CA GLN A 45 -3.10 23.37 -9.10
C GLN A 45 -4.53 23.50 -8.56
N VAL A 46 -4.71 23.44 -7.24
CA VAL A 46 -6.03 23.60 -6.59
C VAL A 46 -6.59 25.00 -6.84
N ASP A 47 -5.77 26.04 -6.70
CA ASP A 47 -6.20 27.42 -6.96
C ASP A 47 -6.59 27.63 -8.42
N ASN A 48 -5.79 27.13 -9.36
CA ASN A 48 -6.06 27.21 -10.79
C ASN A 48 -7.35 26.46 -11.16
N GLN A 49 -7.58 25.27 -10.60
CA GLN A 49 -8.81 24.51 -10.81
C GLN A 49 -10.03 25.23 -10.22
N ALA A 50 -9.89 25.83 -9.04
CA ALA A 50 -10.95 26.59 -8.40
C ALA A 50 -11.32 27.84 -9.20
N ALA A 51 -10.32 28.58 -9.71
CA ALA A 51 -10.54 29.73 -10.60
C ALA A 51 -11.28 29.32 -11.88
N LYS A 52 -10.82 28.26 -12.55
CA LYS A 52 -11.45 27.75 -13.76
C LYS A 52 -12.90 27.30 -13.54
N ARG A 53 -13.20 26.67 -12.40
CA ARG A 53 -14.57 26.29 -12.03
C ARG A 53 -15.48 27.52 -11.89
N ARG A 54 -14.99 28.57 -11.23
CA ARG A 54 -15.71 29.84 -11.06
C ARG A 54 -15.96 30.55 -12.39
N GLU A 55 -14.97 30.56 -13.30
CA GLU A 55 -15.13 31.07 -14.66
C GLU A 55 -16.22 30.33 -15.45
N CYS A 56 -16.38 29.02 -15.22
CA CYS A 56 -17.46 28.23 -15.79
C CYS A 56 -18.81 28.35 -15.03
N GLY A 57 -18.93 29.28 -14.07
CA GLY A 57 -20.15 29.48 -13.28
C GLY A 57 -20.46 28.36 -12.28
N THR A 58 -19.44 27.58 -11.88
CA THR A 58 -19.58 26.47 -10.93
C THR A 58 -18.76 26.71 -9.66
N GLU A 59 -19.36 26.51 -8.49
CA GLU A 59 -18.63 26.61 -7.23
C GLU A 59 -17.66 25.44 -7.06
N PRO A 60 -16.36 25.70 -6.78
CA PRO A 60 -15.38 24.65 -6.60
C PRO A 60 -15.59 23.90 -5.27
N SER A 61 -15.66 22.57 -5.35
CA SER A 61 -15.74 21.71 -4.17
C SER A 61 -14.38 21.45 -3.52
N CYS A 62 -13.29 21.42 -4.30
CA CYS A 62 -11.91 21.32 -3.84
C CYS A 62 -11.28 22.72 -3.85
N THR A 63 -10.91 23.21 -2.66
CA THR A 63 -10.33 24.53 -2.43
C THR A 63 -9.20 24.44 -1.42
N ARG A 64 -8.33 25.45 -1.39
CA ARG A 64 -7.13 25.46 -0.55
C ARG A 64 -7.42 25.32 0.95
N ASP A 65 -8.52 25.92 1.41
CA ASP A 65 -9.02 25.85 2.78
C ASP A 65 -9.56 24.46 3.17
N LYS A 66 -9.93 23.63 2.19
CA LYS A 66 -10.41 22.26 2.38
C LYS A 66 -9.33 21.21 2.10
N LEU A 67 -8.15 21.64 1.66
CA LEU A 67 -7.06 20.73 1.31
C LEU A 67 -6.43 20.15 2.58
N VAL A 68 -6.13 18.86 2.52
CA VAL A 68 -5.51 18.13 3.63
C VAL A 68 -4.25 17.45 3.12
N PHE A 69 -3.18 17.54 3.92
CA PHE A 69 -1.97 16.76 3.71
C PHE A 69 -1.92 15.60 4.70
N ARG A 70 -1.99 14.38 4.19
CA ARG A 70 -1.77 13.16 4.99
C ARG A 70 -0.36 13.20 5.60
N ARG A 71 -0.24 12.72 6.84
CA ARG A 71 0.98 12.81 7.65
C ARG A 71 1.56 11.43 7.94
N GLU A 72 2.86 11.40 8.17
CA GLU A 72 3.58 10.20 8.59
C GLU A 72 3.10 9.77 9.98
N TYR A 73 2.83 8.47 10.15
CA TYR A 73 2.26 7.92 11.38
C TYR A 73 3.08 8.29 12.64
N GLY A 74 4.40 8.13 12.59
CA GLY A 74 5.31 8.48 13.66
C GLY A 74 5.46 9.99 13.92
N SER A 75 4.98 10.83 13.00
CA SER A 75 4.95 12.29 13.14
C SER A 75 3.61 12.80 13.69
N LEU A 76 2.64 11.92 13.90
CA LEU A 76 1.42 12.22 14.64
C LEU A 76 1.71 12.22 16.16
N SER A 77 1.01 13.08 16.88
CA SER A 77 0.99 13.05 18.34
C SER A 77 0.40 11.73 18.86
N GLU A 78 0.68 11.38 20.12
CA GLU A 78 0.10 10.19 20.74
C GLU A 78 -1.43 10.20 20.74
N VAL A 79 -2.05 11.38 20.91
CA VAL A 79 -3.51 11.55 20.86
C VAL A 79 -4.03 11.26 19.46
N GLU A 80 -3.41 11.82 18.42
CA GLU A 80 -3.80 11.58 17.03
C GLU A 80 -3.64 10.10 16.62
N ARG A 81 -2.58 9.44 17.10
CA ARG A 81 -2.38 7.99 16.87
C ARG A 81 -3.42 7.14 17.60
N LEU A 82 -3.72 7.47 18.86
CA LEU A 82 -4.75 6.78 19.64
C LEU A 82 -6.13 6.91 18.96
N GLU A 83 -6.47 8.11 18.47
CA GLU A 83 -7.72 8.36 17.76
C GLU A 83 -7.84 7.51 16.49
N TYR A 84 -6.75 7.36 15.72
CA TYR A 84 -6.72 6.46 14.57
C TYR A 84 -6.91 5.00 14.99
N VAL A 85 -6.18 4.53 16.00
CA VAL A 85 -6.31 3.18 16.56
C VAL A 85 -7.75 2.87 16.99
N ASP A 86 -8.38 3.79 17.72
CA ASP A 86 -9.74 3.63 18.22
C ASP A 86 -10.74 3.57 17.06
N ALA A 87 -10.55 4.37 16.00
CA ALA A 87 -11.39 4.32 14.81
C ALA A 87 -11.27 2.97 14.07
N VAL A 88 -10.06 2.42 13.92
CA VAL A 88 -9.87 1.10 13.31
C VAL A 88 -10.55 0.01 14.14
N LYS A 89 -10.40 0.05 15.48
CA LYS A 89 -11.07 -0.90 16.38
C LYS A 89 -12.59 -0.78 16.35
N CYS A 90 -13.11 0.43 16.22
CA CYS A 90 -14.54 0.64 15.97
C CYS A 90 -15.00 -0.05 14.69
N LEU A 91 -14.25 0.08 13.59
CA LEU A 91 -14.61 -0.55 12.31
C LEU A 91 -14.58 -2.08 12.39
N GLN A 92 -13.73 -2.65 13.25
CA GLN A 92 -13.70 -4.09 13.57
C GLN A 92 -14.88 -4.55 14.44
N GLN A 93 -15.61 -3.63 15.08
CA GLN A 93 -16.79 -3.94 15.91
C GLN A 93 -18.12 -3.71 15.19
N LEU A 94 -18.15 -2.79 14.22
CA LEU A 94 -19.36 -2.53 13.43
C LEU A 94 -19.76 -3.76 12.60
N PRO A 95 -21.05 -4.08 12.46
CA PRO A 95 -21.52 -5.25 11.71
C PRO A 95 -21.19 -5.14 10.22
N PRO A 96 -20.86 -6.24 9.52
CA PRO A 96 -20.52 -6.22 8.10
C PRO A 96 -21.73 -5.82 7.24
N ARG A 97 -21.49 -5.13 6.13
CA ARG A 97 -22.47 -4.87 5.08
C ARG A 97 -22.53 -6.01 4.07
N THR A 98 -21.45 -6.79 3.92
CA THR A 98 -21.42 -7.93 3.00
C THR A 98 -22.41 -9.00 3.44
N PRO A 99 -23.34 -9.43 2.55
CA PRO A 99 -24.26 -10.51 2.87
C PRO A 99 -23.49 -11.79 3.20
N SER A 100 -23.91 -12.52 4.23
CA SER A 100 -23.26 -13.78 4.64
C SER A 100 -23.27 -14.86 3.56
N THR A 101 -24.20 -14.77 2.59
CA THR A 101 -24.25 -15.64 1.41
C THR A 101 -23.15 -15.33 0.39
N ALA A 102 -22.57 -14.13 0.41
CA ALA A 102 -21.48 -13.71 -0.46
C ALA A 102 -20.11 -13.94 0.19
N ALA A 103 -19.99 -13.71 1.50
CA ALA A 103 -18.80 -14.02 2.28
C ALA A 103 -19.17 -14.34 3.73
N ALA A 104 -19.29 -15.63 4.05
CA ALA A 104 -19.67 -16.07 5.39
C ALA A 104 -18.63 -15.70 6.46
N GLY A 105 -17.39 -15.44 6.05
CA GLY A 105 -16.29 -15.03 6.92
C GLY A 105 -16.29 -13.56 7.31
N ALA A 106 -17.04 -12.69 6.63
CA ALA A 106 -17.16 -11.29 7.07
C ALA A 106 -17.93 -11.21 8.40
N LYS A 107 -17.29 -10.65 9.43
CA LYS A 107 -17.88 -10.43 10.77
C LYS A 107 -17.86 -8.98 11.22
N SER A 108 -17.23 -8.10 10.45
CA SER A 108 -17.12 -6.67 10.76
C SER A 108 -17.14 -5.80 9.50
N ARG A 109 -17.36 -4.48 9.66
CA ARG A 109 -17.15 -3.50 8.58
C ARG A 109 -15.72 -3.52 8.06
N PHE A 110 -14.74 -3.75 8.93
CA PHE A 110 -13.34 -3.93 8.54
C PHE A 110 -13.19 -5.12 7.57
N ASP A 111 -13.89 -6.23 7.84
CA ASP A 111 -13.87 -7.40 6.96
C ASP A 111 -14.48 -7.14 5.57
N ASP A 112 -15.42 -6.18 5.41
CA ASP A 112 -15.96 -5.84 4.08
C ASP A 112 -14.89 -5.33 3.12
N PHE A 113 -13.90 -4.59 3.65
CA PHE A 113 -12.75 -4.15 2.87
C PHE A 113 -11.87 -5.35 2.48
N VAL A 114 -11.64 -6.28 3.41
CA VAL A 114 -10.88 -7.51 3.14
C VAL A 114 -11.58 -8.37 2.07
N VAL A 115 -12.90 -8.56 2.16
CA VAL A 115 -13.69 -9.27 1.14
C VAL A 115 -13.54 -8.60 -0.23
N THR A 116 -13.63 -7.27 -0.27
CA THR A 116 -13.55 -6.51 -1.52
C THR A 116 -12.19 -6.71 -2.19
N HIS A 117 -11.12 -6.69 -1.40
CA HIS A 117 -9.77 -6.95 -1.89
C HIS A 117 -9.62 -8.39 -2.40
N ILE A 118 -9.99 -9.40 -1.61
CA ILE A 118 -9.97 -10.83 -2.01
C ILE A 118 -10.65 -11.03 -3.37
N ASN A 119 -11.86 -10.47 -3.53
CA ASN A 119 -12.66 -10.64 -4.74
C ASN A 119 -12.05 -9.96 -5.98
N GLN A 120 -11.26 -8.90 -5.79
CA GLN A 120 -10.74 -8.08 -6.89
C GLN A 120 -9.23 -8.24 -7.11
N THR A 121 -8.50 -8.96 -6.24
CA THR A 121 -7.03 -9.11 -6.27
C THR A 121 -6.46 -9.30 -7.68
N LEU A 122 -7.05 -10.19 -8.47
CA LEU A 122 -6.55 -10.53 -9.82
C LEU A 122 -6.77 -9.44 -10.88
N THR A 123 -7.60 -8.45 -10.59
CA THR A 123 -7.93 -7.32 -11.48
C THR A 123 -7.38 -5.98 -11.00
N ILE A 124 -6.78 -5.96 -9.80
CA ILE A 124 -6.24 -4.75 -9.16
C ILE A 124 -4.73 -4.82 -8.97
N HIS A 125 -4.09 -5.98 -9.08
CA HIS A 125 -2.62 -6.12 -9.04
C HIS A 125 -2.05 -6.47 -10.41
N PHE A 126 -0.88 -5.91 -10.71
CA PHE A 126 -0.16 -6.00 -11.97
C PHE A 126 -0.98 -5.51 -13.17
N THR A 127 -1.87 -4.53 -12.90
CA THR A 127 -2.80 -3.95 -13.87
C THR A 127 -2.64 -2.42 -13.91
N GLY A 128 -3.12 -1.78 -14.98
CA GLY A 128 -3.25 -0.31 -15.02
C GLY A 128 -4.15 0.28 -13.91
N ASN A 129 -5.00 -0.54 -13.27
CA ASN A 129 -5.86 -0.10 -12.17
C ASN A 129 -5.17 -0.06 -10.81
N PHE A 130 -3.98 -0.66 -10.65
CA PHE A 130 -3.35 -0.83 -9.32
C PHE A 130 -3.30 0.47 -8.52
N MET A 131 -2.66 1.51 -9.06
CA MET A 131 -2.52 2.80 -8.38
C MET A 131 -3.87 3.49 -8.13
N PRO A 132 -4.74 3.73 -9.14
CA PRO A 132 -6.00 4.42 -8.90
C PRO A 132 -6.98 3.63 -8.02
N TRP A 133 -7.01 2.31 -8.12
CA TRP A 133 -7.89 1.47 -7.29
C TRP A 133 -7.46 1.52 -5.82
N HIS A 134 -6.16 1.39 -5.52
CA HIS A 134 -5.68 1.47 -4.14
C HIS A 134 -5.79 2.87 -3.55
N ARG A 135 -5.60 3.94 -4.35
CA ARG A 135 -5.92 5.32 -3.93
C ARG A 135 -7.38 5.45 -3.49
N TRP A 136 -8.30 4.94 -4.31
CA TRP A 136 -9.73 4.94 -3.99
C TRP A 136 -10.05 4.07 -2.78
N PHE A 137 -9.48 2.87 -2.68
CA PHE A 137 -9.70 1.93 -1.60
C PHE A 137 -9.27 2.50 -0.24
N VAL A 138 -8.10 3.14 -0.18
CA VAL A 138 -7.62 3.86 1.01
C VAL A 138 -8.51 5.07 1.33
N HIS A 139 -9.01 5.77 0.32
CA HIS A 139 -9.94 6.89 0.52
C HIS A 139 -11.29 6.44 1.10
N GLU A 140 -11.88 5.35 0.61
CA GLU A 140 -13.13 4.82 1.17
C GLU A 140 -12.92 4.27 2.58
N TYR A 141 -11.76 3.68 2.88
CA TYR A 141 -11.41 3.28 4.24
C TYR A 141 -11.30 4.48 5.18
N GLU A 142 -10.57 5.53 4.78
CA GLU A 142 -10.49 6.79 5.52
C GLU A 142 -11.88 7.37 5.77
N LYS A 143 -12.74 7.38 4.75
CA LYS A 143 -14.11 7.85 4.85
C LYS A 143 -14.93 7.02 5.84
N ALA A 144 -14.82 5.69 5.81
CA ALA A 144 -15.50 4.82 6.78
C ALA A 144 -15.04 5.09 8.22
N LEU A 145 -13.72 5.29 8.45
CA LEU A 145 -13.21 5.68 9.76
C LEU A 145 -13.82 7.00 10.24
N ARG A 146 -13.91 7.99 9.35
CA ARG A 146 -14.42 9.33 9.69
C ARG A 146 -15.94 9.37 9.88
N GLU A 147 -16.68 8.78 8.95
CA GLU A 147 -18.15 8.88 8.89
C GLU A 147 -18.86 7.86 9.78
N GLU A 148 -18.26 6.68 10.03
CA GLU A 148 -18.89 5.60 10.81
C GLU A 148 -18.28 5.44 12.21
N CYS A 149 -17.02 5.87 12.39
CA CYS A 149 -16.27 5.72 13.64
C CYS A 149 -15.79 7.04 14.26
N GLY A 150 -16.19 8.19 13.70
CA GLY A 150 -15.94 9.50 14.28
C GLY A 150 -14.49 9.96 14.25
N TYR A 151 -13.64 9.34 13.43
CA TYR A 151 -12.25 9.79 13.25
C TYR A 151 -12.22 11.21 12.68
N THR A 152 -11.48 12.11 13.32
CA THR A 152 -11.34 13.51 12.89
C THR A 152 -10.07 13.75 12.09
N GLY A 153 -9.08 12.86 12.22
CA GLY A 153 -7.86 12.84 11.42
C GLY A 153 -8.04 12.22 10.02
N TYR A 154 -6.94 12.11 9.29
CA TYR A 154 -6.92 11.56 7.92
C TYR A 154 -5.89 10.43 7.84
N GLN A 155 -6.01 9.56 6.84
CA GLN A 155 -5.21 8.35 6.75
C GLN A 155 -3.71 8.66 6.87
N PRO A 156 -3.02 8.15 7.92
CA PRO A 156 -1.58 8.29 8.02
C PRO A 156 -0.87 7.34 7.07
N TYR A 157 0.38 7.66 6.74
CA TYR A 157 1.26 6.80 5.93
C TYR A 157 2.46 6.29 6.74
N TRP A 158 3.02 5.16 6.33
CA TRP A 158 4.26 4.61 6.86
C TRP A 158 5.45 5.02 5.99
N ASP A 159 6.35 5.86 6.51
CA ASP A 159 7.56 6.26 5.78
C ASP A 159 8.62 5.16 5.84
N TRP A 160 8.51 4.16 4.96
CA TRP A 160 9.40 2.98 4.92
C TRP A 160 10.89 3.31 5.00
N PRO A 161 11.45 4.28 4.22
CA PRO A 161 12.88 4.52 4.25
C PRO A 161 13.35 5.10 5.58
N ARG A 162 12.47 5.79 6.34
CA ARG A 162 12.78 6.31 7.68
C ARG A 162 13.09 5.19 8.68
N TYR A 163 12.49 4.01 8.50
CA TYR A 163 12.56 2.89 9.43
C TYR A 163 13.26 1.66 8.85
N ALA A 164 13.94 1.78 7.70
CA ALA A 164 14.39 0.63 6.93
C ALA A 164 15.33 -0.33 7.66
N SER A 165 16.20 0.19 8.53
CA SER A 165 17.15 -0.59 9.31
C SER A 165 16.55 -1.28 10.53
N ALA A 166 15.37 -0.85 10.98
CA ALA A 166 14.69 -1.38 12.15
C ALA A 166 13.16 -1.11 12.09
N PRO A 167 12.44 -1.68 11.12
CA PRO A 167 11.01 -1.41 10.95
C PRO A 167 10.20 -1.87 12.16
N GLN A 168 10.64 -2.93 12.85
CA GLN A 168 10.02 -3.45 14.06
C GLN A 168 10.03 -2.43 15.23
N ASP A 169 10.94 -1.46 15.22
CA ASP A 169 11.04 -0.42 16.25
C ASP A 169 10.28 0.86 15.86
N SER A 170 9.62 0.87 14.69
CA SER A 170 8.86 2.03 14.25
C SER A 170 7.61 2.25 15.13
N PRO A 171 7.08 3.49 15.20
CA PRO A 171 5.85 3.79 15.95
C PRO A 171 4.62 2.97 15.55
N ILE A 172 4.65 2.31 14.39
CA ILE A 172 3.61 1.40 13.92
C ILE A 172 3.70 0.02 14.59
N PHE A 173 4.92 -0.45 14.91
CA PHE A 173 5.20 -1.82 15.38
C PHE A 173 5.79 -1.89 16.80
N ASP A 174 5.97 -0.75 17.48
CA ASP A 174 6.59 -0.69 18.82
C ASP A 174 5.78 -1.35 19.95
N GLY A 175 4.56 -1.82 19.67
CA GLY A 175 3.70 -2.51 20.63
C GLY A 175 3.11 -1.60 21.72
N SER A 176 3.32 -0.29 21.65
CA SER A 176 2.74 0.69 22.57
C SER A 176 1.21 0.79 22.38
N PRO A 177 0.48 1.42 23.32
CA PRO A 177 -0.96 1.67 23.17
C PRO A 177 -1.34 2.51 21.94
N THR A 178 -0.38 3.19 21.30
CA THR A 178 -0.60 4.02 20.12
C THR A 178 0.01 3.43 18.84
N SER A 179 0.41 2.15 18.88
CA SER A 179 0.87 1.38 17.72
C SER A 179 -0.27 0.70 16.97
N LEU A 180 0.04 0.11 15.82
CA LEU A 180 -0.84 -0.83 15.12
C LEU A 180 -0.58 -2.27 15.56
N GLY A 181 -0.18 -2.46 16.81
CA GLY A 181 0.25 -3.73 17.39
C GLY A 181 1.77 -3.86 17.41
N GLY A 182 2.27 -4.91 18.07
CA GLY A 182 3.68 -5.24 18.05
C GLY A 182 4.12 -6.05 16.83
N ASN A 183 5.34 -6.56 16.90
CA ASN A 183 5.77 -7.70 16.11
C ASN A 183 5.13 -9.01 16.64
N GLY A 184 5.23 -10.09 15.88
CA GLY A 184 4.93 -11.43 16.37
C GLY A 184 5.97 -11.90 17.38
N GLU A 185 5.58 -12.82 18.26
CA GLU A 185 6.53 -13.56 19.08
C GLU A 185 7.64 -14.16 18.21
N TYR A 186 8.89 -14.04 18.65
CA TYR A 186 10.01 -14.61 17.90
C TYR A 186 9.88 -16.13 17.83
N VAL A 187 9.95 -16.68 16.63
CA VAL A 187 10.10 -18.12 16.39
C VAL A 187 11.26 -18.36 15.43
N VAL A 188 11.93 -19.49 15.55
CA VAL A 188 13.00 -19.86 14.60
C VAL A 188 12.34 -20.43 13.36
N HIS A 189 12.51 -19.78 12.22
CA HIS A 189 11.95 -20.22 10.94
C HIS A 189 12.72 -19.63 9.75
N ASP A 190 12.50 -20.22 8.57
CA ASP A 190 12.89 -19.64 7.29
C ASP A 190 11.83 -18.62 6.82
N GLY A 191 12.24 -17.63 6.03
CA GLY A 191 11.31 -16.63 5.49
C GLY A 191 10.34 -17.21 4.45
N PRO A 192 9.48 -16.37 3.86
CA PRO A 192 8.58 -16.81 2.79
C PRO A 192 9.34 -17.22 1.53
N VAL A 193 8.78 -18.17 0.79
CA VAL A 193 9.31 -18.64 -0.50
C VAL A 193 8.42 -18.13 -1.63
N ILE A 194 9.02 -17.41 -2.57
CA ILE A 194 8.37 -17.01 -3.81
C ILE A 194 8.70 -18.06 -4.87
N SER A 195 7.69 -18.81 -5.30
CA SER A 195 7.83 -19.78 -6.39
C SER A 195 7.44 -19.16 -7.72
N PRO A 196 8.21 -19.39 -8.80
CA PRO A 196 7.79 -19.00 -10.14
C PRO A 196 6.50 -19.75 -10.53
N PRO A 197 5.59 -19.12 -11.30
CA PRO A 197 4.42 -19.83 -11.80
C PRO A 197 4.79 -21.02 -12.68
N GLU A 198 3.94 -22.04 -12.68
CA GLU A 198 4.09 -23.22 -13.53
C GLU A 198 4.28 -22.81 -15.01
N GLY A 199 5.30 -23.38 -15.65
CA GLY A 199 5.65 -23.07 -17.04
C GLY A 199 6.66 -21.94 -17.25
N PHE A 200 7.12 -21.27 -16.18
CA PHE A 200 8.19 -20.26 -16.25
C PHE A 200 9.50 -20.81 -15.69
N GLY A 201 10.63 -20.48 -16.34
CA GLY A 201 11.97 -20.84 -15.87
C GLY A 201 12.38 -20.01 -14.65
N GLY A 202 12.96 -20.65 -13.65
CA GLY A 202 13.42 -20.02 -12.40
C GLY A 202 13.33 -21.02 -11.23
N GLY A 203 14.14 -20.82 -10.20
CA GLY A 203 14.02 -21.56 -8.95
C GLY A 203 13.19 -20.80 -7.92
N ASP A 204 12.79 -21.49 -6.86
CA ASP A 204 12.21 -20.86 -5.67
C ASP A 204 13.15 -19.79 -5.10
N ILE A 205 12.60 -18.63 -4.76
CA ILE A 205 13.32 -17.52 -4.13
C ILE A 205 12.98 -17.53 -2.64
N GLN A 206 13.94 -17.96 -1.82
CA GLN A 206 13.86 -17.88 -0.37
C GLN A 206 14.11 -16.42 0.07
N LEU A 207 13.08 -15.78 0.63
CA LEU A 207 13.24 -14.47 1.25
C LEU A 207 13.80 -14.62 2.67
N PRO A 208 14.55 -13.62 3.18
CA PRO A 208 15.01 -13.61 4.56
C PRO A 208 13.82 -13.55 5.52
N ALA A 209 13.90 -14.27 6.63
CA ALA A 209 12.98 -14.12 7.75
C ALA A 209 13.19 -12.76 8.43
N GLY A 210 12.13 -12.26 9.06
CA GLY A 210 12.17 -11.13 9.97
C GLY A 210 12.65 -11.54 11.37
N VAL A 211 12.26 -10.74 12.36
CA VAL A 211 12.62 -10.99 13.77
C VAL A 211 11.40 -11.30 14.63
N GLY A 212 10.35 -11.86 14.03
CA GLY A 212 9.11 -12.31 14.68
C GLY A 212 8.72 -13.73 14.25
N GLY A 213 7.55 -13.86 13.61
CA GLY A 213 7.03 -15.10 13.02
C GLY A 213 5.82 -15.69 13.74
N GLY A 214 5.68 -15.40 15.04
CA GLY A 214 4.60 -15.83 15.90
C GLY A 214 3.40 -14.88 15.92
N TYR A 215 2.57 -15.03 16.95
CA TYR A 215 1.40 -14.18 17.14
C TYR A 215 1.78 -12.81 17.67
N VAL A 216 1.06 -11.78 17.26
CA VAL A 216 1.17 -10.46 17.88
C VAL A 216 0.62 -10.54 19.31
N THR A 217 1.40 -10.09 20.29
CA THR A 217 1.05 -10.17 21.72
C THR A 217 1.01 -8.82 22.43
N THR A 218 1.46 -7.74 21.78
CA THR A 218 1.47 -6.39 22.33
C THR A 218 0.71 -5.40 21.46
N GLY A 219 0.36 -4.25 22.05
CA GLY A 219 -0.38 -3.18 21.39
C GLY A 219 -1.88 -3.46 21.21
N PRO A 220 -2.62 -2.51 20.60
CA PRO A 220 -4.08 -2.51 20.57
C PRO A 220 -4.73 -3.67 19.81
N PHE A 221 -3.96 -4.34 18.94
CA PHE A 221 -4.41 -5.40 18.04
C PHE A 221 -3.90 -6.80 18.44
N ALA A 222 -3.30 -6.97 19.63
CA ALA A 222 -2.80 -8.27 20.10
C ALA A 222 -3.88 -9.37 20.18
N ASN A 223 -5.12 -8.97 20.45
CA ASN A 223 -6.29 -9.87 20.53
C ASN A 223 -7.19 -9.78 19.29
N MET A 224 -6.71 -9.17 18.20
CA MET A 224 -7.45 -9.09 16.95
C MET A 224 -7.69 -10.49 16.38
N THR A 225 -8.91 -10.72 15.87
CA THR A 225 -9.24 -11.92 15.12
C THR A 225 -9.23 -11.61 13.63
N VAL A 226 -8.44 -12.37 12.86
CA VAL A 226 -8.44 -12.41 11.41
C VAL A 226 -9.51 -13.42 10.99
N ASN A 227 -10.60 -12.97 10.38
CA ASN A 227 -11.78 -13.83 10.10
C ASN A 227 -11.76 -14.47 8.71
N LEU A 228 -11.10 -13.84 7.74
CA LEU A 228 -11.05 -14.21 6.33
C LEU A 228 -9.68 -14.76 5.95
N GLY A 229 -9.62 -15.42 4.80
CA GLY A 229 -8.39 -16.02 4.29
C GLY A 229 -7.89 -17.21 5.12
N PRO A 230 -6.62 -17.60 4.93
CA PRO A 230 -5.79 -17.17 3.80
C PRO A 230 -6.42 -17.64 2.48
N VAL A 231 -6.18 -16.94 1.37
CA VAL A 231 -6.67 -17.42 0.05
C VAL A 231 -5.66 -18.41 -0.56
N GLY A 232 -4.43 -18.39 -0.03
CA GLY A 232 -3.30 -19.15 -0.55
C GLY A 232 -2.39 -18.25 -1.39
N GLY A 233 -1.13 -18.65 -1.53
CA GLY A 233 -0.12 -17.87 -2.25
C GLY A 233 1.25 -17.86 -1.57
N LEU A 234 1.29 -18.17 -0.26
CA LEU A 234 2.52 -18.44 0.46
C LEU A 234 2.72 -19.94 0.63
N ASN A 235 3.92 -20.43 0.35
CA ASN A 235 4.26 -21.83 0.56
C ASN A 235 3.95 -22.24 2.02
N GLY A 236 3.22 -23.34 2.21
CA GLY A 236 2.83 -23.83 3.54
C GLY A 236 1.50 -23.29 4.10
N THR A 237 0.84 -22.32 3.44
CA THR A 237 -0.52 -21.87 3.86
C THR A 237 -1.62 -22.61 3.10
N LYS A 238 -2.47 -23.34 3.84
CA LYS A 238 -3.67 -23.95 3.27
C LYS A 238 -4.76 -22.88 3.11
N PRO A 239 -5.40 -22.77 1.95
CA PRO A 239 -6.53 -21.86 1.77
C PRO A 239 -7.63 -22.11 2.81
N GLY A 240 -8.20 -21.03 3.33
CA GLY A 240 -9.39 -21.06 4.16
C GLY A 240 -10.63 -21.49 3.37
N PRO A 241 -11.78 -21.72 4.04
CA PRO A 241 -13.01 -22.14 3.40
C PRO A 241 -13.49 -21.13 2.33
N ASP A 242 -14.21 -21.62 1.33
CA ASP A 242 -14.77 -20.83 0.22
C ASP A 242 -13.74 -19.93 -0.49
N GLY A 243 -12.53 -20.47 -0.70
CA GLY A 243 -11.43 -19.72 -1.32
C GLY A 243 -10.98 -18.51 -0.49
N GLY A 244 -11.08 -18.61 0.84
CA GLY A 244 -10.75 -17.55 1.79
C GLY A 244 -11.89 -16.59 2.13
N LEU A 245 -13.09 -16.75 1.56
CA LEU A 245 -14.28 -15.95 1.91
C LEU A 245 -15.12 -16.55 3.03
N GLY A 246 -14.89 -17.82 3.39
CA GLY A 246 -15.56 -18.50 4.49
C GLY A 246 -14.96 -18.13 5.85
N TYR A 247 -15.70 -18.42 6.92
CA TYR A 247 -15.30 -18.05 8.27
C TYR A 247 -14.13 -18.92 8.78
N ASN A 248 -12.99 -18.27 9.02
CA ASN A 248 -11.74 -18.90 9.46
C ASN A 248 -11.03 -18.06 10.54
N PRO A 249 -11.61 -17.92 11.74
CA PRO A 249 -11.10 -17.05 12.80
C PRO A 249 -9.75 -17.55 13.34
N ARG A 250 -8.75 -16.67 13.32
CA ARG A 250 -7.41 -16.92 13.87
C ARG A 250 -6.77 -15.64 14.36
N ARG A 251 -5.66 -15.75 15.10
CA ARG A 251 -4.91 -14.60 15.63
C ARG A 251 -3.99 -14.01 14.56
N LEU A 252 -3.78 -12.69 14.64
CA LEU A 252 -2.81 -11.96 13.83
C LEU A 252 -1.37 -12.47 14.09
N LYS A 253 -0.62 -12.72 13.02
CA LYS A 253 0.82 -13.02 13.06
C LYS A 253 1.59 -11.98 12.26
N ARG A 254 2.81 -11.66 12.71
CA ARG A 254 3.75 -10.81 11.98
C ARG A 254 5.16 -11.32 12.11
N ASP A 255 5.98 -11.01 11.12
CA ASP A 255 7.41 -11.30 11.12
C ASP A 255 8.18 -10.06 10.65
N VAL A 256 8.00 -8.97 11.40
CA VAL A 256 8.59 -7.68 11.04
C VAL A 256 10.10 -7.73 11.18
N GLY A 257 10.83 -7.35 10.13
CA GLY A 257 12.28 -7.29 10.17
C GLY A 257 12.90 -6.45 9.05
N PRO A 258 14.17 -6.05 9.19
CA PRO A 258 14.77 -5.02 8.35
C PRO A 258 15.16 -5.50 6.95
N ALA A 259 15.34 -6.81 6.74
CA ALA A 259 15.96 -7.33 5.52
C ALA A 259 15.18 -6.95 4.25
N MET A 260 13.85 -7.09 4.29
CA MET A 260 12.98 -6.76 3.17
C MET A 260 12.87 -5.23 2.98
N ASN A 261 12.61 -4.47 4.05
CA ASN A 261 12.49 -3.01 3.96
C ASN A 261 13.79 -2.35 3.49
N THR A 262 14.95 -2.80 4.00
CA THR A 262 16.26 -2.30 3.60
C THR A 262 16.53 -2.54 2.12
N ARG A 263 16.10 -3.68 1.59
CA ARG A 263 16.33 -4.04 0.19
C ARG A 263 15.41 -3.31 -0.78
N TYR A 264 14.13 -3.17 -0.44
CA TYR A 264 13.11 -2.77 -1.41
C TYR A 264 12.51 -1.37 -1.17
N ALA A 265 12.74 -0.77 0.00
CA ALA A 265 12.07 0.47 0.40
C ALA A 265 12.93 1.43 1.26
N ASN A 266 14.25 1.42 1.08
CA ASN A 266 15.16 2.44 1.62
C ASN A 266 15.15 3.74 0.75
N TYR A 267 15.87 4.79 1.16
CA TYR A 267 15.82 6.07 0.46
C TYR A 267 16.28 5.98 -1.01
N THR A 268 17.35 5.22 -1.30
CA THR A 268 17.85 5.08 -2.68
C THR A 268 16.88 4.31 -3.58
N THR A 269 16.20 3.30 -3.04
CA THR A 269 15.18 2.53 -3.78
C THR A 269 13.95 3.38 -4.09
N VAL A 270 13.47 4.17 -3.11
CA VAL A 270 12.37 5.12 -3.31
C VAL A 270 12.74 6.19 -4.34
N MET A 271 13.97 6.71 -4.29
CA MET A 271 14.44 7.67 -5.30
C MET A 271 14.51 7.06 -6.70
N ASN A 272 14.95 5.81 -6.84
CA ASN A 272 14.93 5.09 -8.12
C ASN A 272 13.50 4.90 -8.64
N LEU A 273 12.52 4.66 -7.76
CA LEU A 273 11.11 4.61 -8.12
C LEU A 273 10.61 5.97 -8.64
N LEU A 274 10.86 7.06 -7.91
CA LEU A 274 10.44 8.42 -8.32
C LEU A 274 11.11 8.90 -9.62
N ALA A 275 12.30 8.37 -9.92
CA ALA A 275 13.05 8.68 -11.13
C ALA A 275 12.53 7.97 -12.40
N LYS A 276 11.57 7.03 -12.30
CA LYS A 276 11.07 6.33 -13.48
C LYS A 276 10.45 7.30 -14.49
N PRO A 277 10.77 7.16 -15.79
CA PRO A 277 10.42 8.16 -16.78
C PRO A 277 8.95 8.11 -17.18
N ASP A 278 8.33 6.92 -17.14
CA ASP A 278 6.98 6.66 -17.59
C ASP A 278 6.21 5.74 -16.62
N PHE A 279 4.89 5.71 -16.78
CA PHE A 279 3.99 4.97 -15.90
C PHE A 279 4.26 3.46 -15.90
N ASN A 280 4.66 2.88 -17.04
CA ASN A 280 4.92 1.45 -17.13
C ASN A 280 6.13 1.07 -16.29
N GLN A 281 7.23 1.82 -16.41
CA GLN A 281 8.43 1.58 -15.61
C GLN A 281 8.20 1.85 -14.12
N TYR A 282 7.41 2.88 -13.80
CA TYR A 282 7.02 3.18 -12.42
C TYR A 282 6.22 2.02 -11.81
N ARG A 283 5.14 1.60 -12.46
CA ARG A 283 4.26 0.53 -12.00
C ARG A 283 4.99 -0.81 -11.90
N LEU A 284 5.81 -1.16 -12.90
CA LEU A 284 6.60 -2.39 -12.89
C LEU A 284 7.58 -2.42 -11.71
N LEU A 285 8.26 -1.32 -11.42
CA LEU A 285 9.14 -1.30 -10.26
C LEU A 285 8.34 -1.25 -8.94
N SER A 286 7.21 -0.55 -8.89
CA SER A 286 6.45 -0.39 -7.65
C SER A 286 5.86 -1.70 -7.15
N GLU A 287 5.24 -2.49 -8.04
CA GLU A 287 4.59 -3.77 -7.72
C GLU A 287 5.57 -4.96 -7.72
N GLY A 288 6.75 -4.77 -8.32
CA GLY A 288 7.70 -5.83 -8.61
C GLY A 288 7.70 -6.22 -10.09
N VAL A 289 8.87 -6.61 -10.59
CA VAL A 289 9.06 -7.13 -11.94
C VAL A 289 8.69 -8.61 -11.92
N PRO A 290 7.60 -9.03 -12.60
CA PRO A 290 7.16 -10.41 -12.59
C PRO A 290 8.30 -11.37 -12.95
N TYR A 291 8.34 -12.51 -12.27
CA TYR A 291 9.32 -13.59 -12.49
C TYR A 291 10.78 -13.25 -12.11
N THR A 292 11.00 -12.23 -11.28
CA THR A 292 12.33 -11.87 -10.79
C THR A 292 12.36 -11.70 -9.27
N VAL A 293 13.56 -11.58 -8.70
CA VAL A 293 13.78 -11.22 -7.30
C VAL A 293 13.49 -9.74 -6.97
N GLU A 294 13.12 -8.94 -7.98
CA GLU A 294 12.74 -7.54 -7.82
C GLU A 294 11.24 -7.46 -7.56
N ILE A 295 10.84 -7.44 -6.29
CA ILE A 295 9.42 -7.42 -5.88
C ILE A 295 8.91 -6.00 -5.53
N GLY A 296 9.78 -4.99 -5.70
CA GLY A 296 9.41 -3.59 -5.51
C GLY A 296 9.06 -3.21 -4.06
N PRO A 297 8.85 -1.92 -3.78
CA PRO A 297 8.42 -1.45 -2.47
C PRO A 297 7.03 -1.95 -2.06
N HIS A 298 6.14 -2.26 -3.00
CA HIS A 298 4.84 -2.85 -2.67
C HIS A 298 4.99 -4.26 -2.08
N GLY A 299 5.56 -5.20 -2.85
CA GLY A 299 5.78 -6.57 -2.39
C GLY A 299 6.72 -6.61 -1.20
N GLY A 300 7.84 -5.89 -1.28
CA GLY A 300 8.86 -5.86 -0.23
C GLY A 300 8.35 -5.35 1.12
N ILE A 301 7.34 -4.47 1.17
CA ILE A 301 6.76 -4.02 2.43
C ILE A 301 5.68 -4.97 2.95
N HIS A 302 4.85 -5.57 2.09
CA HIS A 302 3.99 -6.68 2.53
C HIS A 302 4.83 -7.82 3.13
N ASP A 303 5.96 -8.17 2.50
CA ASP A 303 6.90 -9.16 3.03
C ASP A 303 7.76 -8.64 4.19
N THR A 304 7.84 -7.32 4.41
CA THR A 304 8.39 -6.76 5.65
C THR A 304 7.44 -6.99 6.81
N ILE A 305 6.13 -6.91 6.60
CA ILE A 305 5.11 -7.19 7.64
C ILE A 305 5.01 -8.70 7.87
N SER A 306 4.92 -9.44 6.77
CA SER A 306 4.88 -10.89 6.70
C SER A 306 3.79 -11.49 7.60
N GLY A 307 3.95 -12.74 8.03
CA GLY A 307 3.00 -13.43 8.87
C GLY A 307 1.64 -13.63 8.20
N ASP A 308 0.58 -13.47 8.97
CA ASP A 308 -0.79 -13.79 8.57
C ASP A 308 -1.72 -12.68 9.06
N PRO A 309 -2.28 -11.84 8.16
CA PRO A 309 -2.31 -12.00 6.70
C PRO A 309 -1.27 -11.15 5.92
N GLY A 310 -0.26 -10.54 6.57
CA GLY A 310 0.56 -9.48 5.98
C GLY A 310 1.22 -9.79 4.63
N ALA A 311 1.71 -11.02 4.42
CA ALA A 311 2.30 -11.45 3.14
C ALA A 311 1.33 -12.18 2.19
N ASP A 312 0.06 -12.38 2.56
CA ASP A 312 -0.95 -12.98 1.68
C ASP A 312 -1.52 -11.89 0.75
N LEU A 313 -1.20 -11.99 -0.55
CA LEU A 313 -1.60 -11.02 -1.58
C LEU A 313 -3.11 -10.72 -1.63
N PHE A 314 -3.96 -11.65 -1.19
CA PHE A 314 -5.41 -11.46 -1.22
C PHE A 314 -5.95 -10.89 0.08
N THR A 315 -5.38 -11.32 1.21
CA THR A 315 -5.92 -11.02 2.55
C THR A 315 -5.10 -10.00 3.32
N SER A 316 -4.04 -9.43 2.75
CA SER A 316 -3.18 -8.42 3.39
C SER A 316 -3.92 -7.22 4.01
N PRO A 317 -5.08 -6.72 3.51
CA PRO A 317 -5.85 -5.69 4.22
C PRO A 317 -6.37 -6.11 5.59
N GLY A 318 -6.35 -7.41 5.88
CA GLY A 318 -6.66 -7.96 7.20
C GLY A 318 -5.64 -7.59 8.27
N ASP A 319 -4.45 -7.12 7.90
CA ASP A 319 -3.51 -6.48 8.82
C ASP A 319 -3.78 -4.96 8.85
N PRO A 320 -4.02 -4.32 10.02
CA PRO A 320 -4.25 -2.87 10.12
C PRO A 320 -3.16 -1.97 9.52
N THR A 321 -1.95 -2.50 9.31
CA THR A 321 -0.80 -1.77 8.75
C THR A 321 -0.86 -1.66 7.22
N PHE A 322 -1.71 -2.45 6.54
CA PHE A 322 -1.96 -2.34 5.11
C PHE A 322 -2.28 -0.90 4.70
N TRP A 323 -3.10 -0.22 5.49
CA TRP A 323 -3.63 1.11 5.18
C TRP A 323 -2.55 2.19 5.23
N THR A 324 -1.59 2.09 6.16
CA THR A 324 -0.47 3.02 6.23
C THR A 324 0.58 2.74 5.16
N HIS A 325 0.79 1.47 4.80
CA HIS A 325 1.61 1.09 3.65
C HIS A 325 1.02 1.63 2.35
N HIS A 326 -0.25 1.36 2.04
CA HIS A 326 -0.88 1.83 0.80
C HIS A 326 -1.08 3.34 0.74
N SER A 327 -1.21 4.03 1.89
CA SER A 327 -1.14 5.50 1.91
C SER A 327 0.26 6.02 1.55
N MET A 328 1.34 5.29 1.83
CA MET A 328 2.69 5.65 1.38
C MET A 328 2.88 5.33 -0.11
N MET A 329 2.33 4.22 -0.62
CA MET A 329 2.28 3.94 -2.07
C MET A 329 1.60 5.09 -2.82
N ASP A 330 0.45 5.55 -2.32
CA ASP A 330 -0.29 6.67 -2.89
C ASP A 330 0.48 8.01 -2.84
N ARG A 331 1.23 8.24 -1.75
CA ARG A 331 2.14 9.39 -1.61
C ARG A 331 3.23 9.35 -2.68
N MET A 332 3.88 8.20 -2.88
CA MET A 332 4.93 8.04 -3.90
C MET A 332 4.36 8.24 -5.31
N TRP A 333 3.16 7.73 -5.58
CA TRP A 333 2.52 7.93 -6.87
C TRP A 333 2.17 9.40 -7.11
N SER A 334 1.65 10.09 -6.09
CA SER A 334 1.39 11.54 -6.14
C SER A 334 2.66 12.33 -6.44
N TYR A 335 3.76 12.04 -5.75
CA TYR A 335 5.05 12.69 -6.00
C TYR A 335 5.53 12.44 -7.42
N TRP A 336 5.45 11.20 -7.89
CA TRP A 336 5.83 10.87 -9.26
C TRP A 336 5.00 11.66 -10.27
N GLN A 337 3.68 11.73 -10.13
CA GLN A 337 2.82 12.50 -11.03
C GLN A 337 3.16 14.00 -11.02
N LEU A 338 3.36 14.57 -9.84
CA LEU A 338 3.62 16.00 -9.64
C LEU A 338 5.01 16.45 -10.07
N LEU A 339 5.96 15.53 -10.27
CA LEU A 339 7.28 15.85 -10.82
C LEU A 339 7.26 16.16 -12.32
N ASP A 340 6.25 15.68 -13.05
CA ASP A 340 6.01 16.03 -14.46
C ASP A 340 4.51 15.94 -14.79
N PRO A 341 3.69 16.91 -14.31
CA PRO A 341 2.24 16.88 -14.46
C PRO A 341 1.76 16.80 -15.91
N GLU A 342 2.47 17.44 -16.83
CA GLU A 342 2.10 17.54 -18.24
C GLU A 342 2.09 16.18 -18.92
N THR A 343 3.03 15.29 -18.55
CA THR A 343 3.09 13.96 -19.13
C THR A 343 2.41 12.92 -18.23
N ARG A 344 2.52 13.02 -16.91
CA ARG A 344 2.16 11.95 -15.95
C ARG A 344 0.72 11.96 -15.43
N PHE A 345 -0.06 13.00 -15.73
CA PHE A 345 -1.51 13.02 -15.49
C PHE A 345 -2.36 12.63 -16.71
N THR A 346 -1.73 12.40 -17.87
CA THR A 346 -2.47 12.18 -19.11
C THR A 346 -3.00 10.75 -19.19
N GLU A 347 -4.22 10.58 -19.70
CA GLU A 347 -4.76 9.24 -20.02
C GLU A 347 -3.84 8.49 -20.99
N SER A 348 -3.23 9.20 -21.95
CA SER A 348 -2.23 8.62 -22.85
C SER A 348 -1.03 8.05 -22.09
N SER A 349 -0.56 8.68 -21.00
CA SER A 349 0.52 8.11 -20.18
C SER A 349 0.13 6.84 -19.43
N MET A 350 -1.14 6.70 -19.04
CA MET A 350 -1.67 5.51 -18.36
C MET A 350 -2.06 4.39 -19.34
N ASN A 351 -2.42 4.74 -20.58
CA ASN A 351 -2.85 3.83 -21.64
C ASN A 351 -1.77 3.52 -22.69
N ASN A 352 -0.57 4.10 -22.59
CA ASN A 352 0.50 3.79 -23.55
C ASN A 352 1.10 2.40 -23.23
N GLY A 353 0.66 1.38 -23.97
CA GLY A 353 1.25 0.03 -23.92
C GLY A 353 0.27 -1.08 -23.50
N THR A 354 0.82 -2.27 -23.30
CA THR A 354 0.07 -3.54 -23.17
C THR A 354 -0.70 -3.68 -21.84
N TYR A 355 -0.44 -2.85 -20.82
CA TYR A 355 -0.83 -3.12 -19.41
C TYR A 355 -2.14 -2.47 -18.93
N GLY A 356 -2.78 -1.59 -19.70
CA GLY A 356 -4.20 -1.25 -19.49
C GLY A 356 -5.14 -2.45 -19.71
N HIS A 357 -4.59 -3.59 -20.15
CA HIS A 357 -5.30 -4.79 -20.58
C HIS A 357 -4.81 -6.07 -19.90
N ILE A 358 -3.89 -5.96 -18.93
CA ILE A 358 -3.30 -7.11 -18.25
C ILE A 358 -3.94 -7.23 -16.86
N THR A 359 -4.77 -8.26 -16.70
CA THR A 359 -5.13 -8.83 -15.39
C THR A 359 -3.99 -9.74 -14.90
N TRP A 360 -3.96 -10.11 -13.62
CA TRP A 360 -3.00 -11.09 -13.12
C TRP A 360 -3.02 -12.35 -14.00
N ARG A 361 -1.85 -12.76 -14.48
CA ARG A 361 -1.65 -13.85 -15.48
C ARG A 361 -2.36 -13.66 -16.83
N THR A 362 -2.76 -12.45 -17.19
CA THR A 362 -3.49 -12.16 -18.46
C THR A 362 -4.72 -13.05 -18.68
N SER A 363 -5.37 -13.49 -17.58
CA SER A 363 -6.39 -14.53 -17.62
C SER A 363 -7.64 -14.12 -16.85
N PRO A 364 -8.81 -14.00 -17.51
CA PRO A 364 -9.00 -14.01 -18.96
C PRO A 364 -8.46 -12.73 -19.62
N SER A 365 -8.23 -12.76 -20.93
CA SER A 365 -7.92 -11.57 -21.72
C SER A 365 -9.13 -10.63 -21.72
N LEU A 366 -9.04 -9.53 -20.98
CA LEU A 366 -10.08 -8.49 -21.02
C LEU A 366 -9.79 -7.53 -22.16
N GLY A 367 -10.78 -7.34 -23.04
CA GLY A 367 -10.78 -6.29 -24.04
C GLY A 367 -10.72 -4.90 -23.40
N ARG A 368 -10.29 -3.91 -24.20
CA ARG A 368 -10.10 -2.48 -23.87
C ARG A 368 -10.97 -1.97 -22.71
N LEU A 369 -10.39 -1.84 -21.52
CA LEU A 369 -10.95 -1.01 -20.45
C LEU A 369 -10.48 0.43 -20.69
N THR A 370 -11.34 1.26 -21.25
CA THR A 370 -11.02 2.65 -21.65
C THR A 370 -11.75 3.71 -20.81
N SER A 371 -12.11 3.44 -19.55
CA SER A 371 -12.42 4.53 -18.63
C SER A 371 -12.33 4.12 -17.15
N MET A 372 -11.72 4.99 -16.34
CA MET A 372 -11.69 4.91 -14.86
C MET A 372 -13.12 4.79 -14.27
N THR A 373 -14.12 5.37 -14.94
CA THR A 373 -15.53 5.29 -14.55
C THR A 373 -16.16 3.92 -14.83
N ARG A 374 -15.76 3.19 -15.88
CA ARG A 374 -16.26 1.83 -16.15
C ARG A 374 -15.52 0.75 -15.36
N SER A 375 -14.27 0.95 -14.93
CA SER A 375 -13.58 -0.05 -14.10
C SER A 375 -13.97 0.03 -12.62
N ILE A 376 -14.12 1.23 -12.06
CA ILE A 376 -14.57 1.39 -10.66
C ILE A 376 -16.06 1.04 -10.54
N TRP A 377 -16.92 1.52 -11.46
CA TRP A 377 -18.37 1.32 -11.37
C TRP A 377 -18.94 0.20 -12.24
N GLY A 378 -18.31 -0.15 -13.36
CA GLY A 378 -18.80 -1.22 -14.25
C GLY A 378 -18.48 -2.63 -13.76
N THR A 379 -17.41 -2.80 -12.98
CA THR A 379 -17.13 -4.05 -12.25
C THR A 379 -18.04 -4.20 -11.02
N LEU A 380 -18.46 -3.09 -10.40
CA LEU A 380 -19.55 -3.07 -9.41
C LEU A 380 -20.92 -3.41 -10.01
N ALA A 381 -21.17 -3.06 -11.28
CA ALA A 381 -22.48 -3.26 -11.93
C ALA A 381 -22.70 -4.64 -12.55
N THR A 382 -21.64 -5.41 -12.86
CA THR A 382 -21.77 -6.67 -13.63
C THR A 382 -21.77 -7.94 -12.78
N ARG A 383 -21.56 -7.83 -11.47
CA ARG A 383 -21.88 -8.88 -10.49
C ARG A 383 -22.93 -8.34 -9.53
N SER A 384 -24.19 -8.69 -9.75
CA SER A 384 -25.40 -8.22 -9.06
C SER A 384 -25.49 -8.55 -7.55
N ALA A 385 -24.39 -8.51 -6.81
CA ALA A 385 -24.37 -8.78 -5.37
C ALA A 385 -23.26 -8.06 -4.58
N LEU A 386 -22.51 -7.10 -5.16
CA LEU A 386 -21.42 -6.42 -4.44
C LEU A 386 -21.87 -5.08 -3.85
N VAL A 387 -21.73 -5.02 -2.53
CA VAL A 387 -21.97 -3.91 -1.61
C VAL A 387 -21.34 -2.62 -2.12
N ARG A 388 -22.11 -1.51 -2.13
CA ARG A 388 -21.51 -0.18 -2.08
C ARG A 388 -20.75 -0.11 -0.75
N LEU A 389 -19.41 -0.07 -0.81
CA LEU A 389 -18.55 0.08 0.36
C LEU A 389 -19.05 1.21 1.28
#